data_AF-A0A7C2IEZ1-F1
#
_entry.id   AF-A0A7C2IEZ1-F1
#
_cell.length_a   1.000
_cell.length_b   1.000
_cell.length_c   1.000
_cell.angle_alpha   90.00
_cell.angle_beta   90.00
_cell.angle_gamma   90.00
#
_symmetry.space_group_name_H-M   'P 1'
#
loop_
_entity.id
_entity.type
_entity.pdbx_description
1 polymer ?
#
loop_
_entity_poly.entity_id
_entity_poly.type
_entity_poly.pdbx_seq_one_letter_code
_entity_poly.pdbx_strand_id
1 'polypeptide(L)'
;ACREAGLGFQVHTTVMEFNYDEVEKITDFALAVNAQAHHVFFLVPTGRAVEIAEASIKAEQYERLLRRLLEKQRQVPLEIKPTCAPQFLRIAKQMGINMRFTRGCLAGLSYCLVNPVGIVQACAYLDLPAGNVRETPFSTIWQEAEVFQRLRTREYSGKCGRCEYNDVCGGCRARAFFYFGDYMAEEPWCLYGAGRRG
;
A
#
# COMPACT_ATOMS: atom_id res chain seq x y z
N ALA A 1 -19.95 11.10 18.43
CA ALA A 1 -20.39 9.72 18.13
C ALA A 1 -19.40 8.64 18.64
N CYS A 2 -18.38 8.19 17.87
CA CYS A 2 -17.53 7.04 18.28
C CYS A 2 -16.88 7.21 19.66
N ARG A 3 -16.26 8.38 19.91
CA ARG A 3 -15.64 8.71 21.19
C ARG A 3 -16.63 8.70 22.36
N GLU A 4 -17.81 9.29 22.17
CA GLU A 4 -18.88 9.33 23.19
C GLU A 4 -19.41 7.92 23.49
N ALA A 5 -19.39 7.03 22.49
CA ALA A 5 -19.78 5.63 22.62
C ALA A 5 -18.65 4.71 23.12
N GLY A 6 -17.45 5.23 23.40
CA GLY A 6 -16.29 4.41 23.83
C GLY A 6 -15.73 3.48 22.74
N LEU A 7 -16.03 3.74 21.47
CA LEU A 7 -15.57 2.92 20.35
C LEU A 7 -14.23 3.43 19.81
N GLY A 8 -13.27 2.51 19.68
CA GLY A 8 -12.01 2.78 18.99
C GLY A 8 -12.26 3.13 17.52
N PHE A 9 -11.53 4.12 17.01
CA PHE A 9 -11.66 4.57 15.64
C PHE A 9 -10.29 4.97 15.07
N GLN A 10 -10.24 5.09 13.75
CA GLN A 10 -9.04 5.47 13.01
C GLN A 10 -9.37 6.67 12.12
N VAL A 11 -8.39 7.53 11.88
CA VAL A 11 -8.49 8.57 10.86
C VAL A 11 -7.83 8.06 9.59
N HIS A 12 -8.53 8.10 8.46
CA HIS A 12 -8.02 7.67 7.17
C HIS A 12 -7.96 8.89 6.24
N THR A 13 -6.81 9.13 5.65
CA THR A 13 -6.57 10.29 4.77
C THR A 13 -6.01 9.83 3.45
N THR A 14 -6.63 10.19 2.34
CA THR A 14 -6.02 10.00 1.02
C THR A 14 -5.16 11.21 0.67
N VAL A 15 -3.90 10.97 0.33
CA VAL A 15 -2.96 12.02 -0.02
C VAL A 15 -3.09 12.40 -1.48
N MET A 16 -3.21 13.69 -1.72
CA MET A 16 -3.26 14.36 -3.01
C MET A 16 -2.26 15.52 -3.00
N GLU A 17 -2.04 16.15 -4.14
CA GLU A 17 -1.14 17.31 -4.23
C GLU A 17 -1.61 18.47 -3.36
N PHE A 18 -2.91 18.77 -3.36
CA PHE A 18 -3.49 19.91 -2.64
C PHE A 18 -3.48 19.79 -1.11
N ASN A 19 -3.34 18.59 -0.53
CA ASN A 19 -3.27 18.37 0.92
C ASN A 19 -1.91 17.81 1.38
N TYR A 20 -0.92 17.78 0.49
CA TYR A 20 0.39 17.16 0.71
C TYR A 20 1.11 17.71 1.95
N ASP A 21 1.05 19.03 2.18
CA ASP A 21 1.74 19.69 3.28
C ASP A 21 0.96 19.67 4.61
N GLU A 22 -0.24 19.10 4.60
CA GLU A 22 -1.10 19.00 5.79
C GLU A 22 -1.06 17.62 6.46
N VAL A 23 -0.44 16.61 5.84
CA VAL A 23 -0.54 15.22 6.30
C VAL A 23 -0.05 15.01 7.74
N GLU A 24 1.07 15.64 8.17
CA GLU A 24 1.49 15.57 9.58
C GLU A 24 0.54 16.31 10.51
N LYS A 25 -0.04 17.44 10.08
CA LYS A 25 -1.05 18.17 10.87
C LYS A 25 -2.31 17.33 11.07
N ILE A 26 -2.70 16.55 10.07
CA ILE A 26 -3.81 15.59 10.19
C ILE A 26 -3.45 14.47 11.17
N THR A 27 -2.18 14.06 11.23
CA THR A 27 -1.70 13.14 12.28
C THR A 27 -1.83 13.75 13.67
N ASP A 28 -1.48 15.03 13.82
CA ASP A 28 -1.64 15.76 15.09
C ASP A 28 -3.11 15.87 15.48
N PHE A 29 -3.99 16.14 14.52
CA PHE A 29 -5.43 16.12 14.72
C PHE A 29 -5.92 14.73 15.16
N ALA A 30 -5.49 13.66 14.49
CA ALA A 30 -5.87 12.28 14.82
C ALA A 30 -5.49 11.93 16.27
N LEU A 31 -4.31 12.37 16.72
CA LEU A 31 -3.89 12.24 18.11
C LEU A 31 -4.79 13.06 19.05
N ALA A 32 -5.08 14.32 18.71
CA ALA A 32 -5.90 15.22 19.53
C ALA A 32 -7.34 14.71 19.72
N VAL A 33 -7.91 14.03 18.72
CA VAL A 33 -9.25 13.43 18.82
C VAL A 33 -9.26 12.04 19.46
N ASN A 34 -8.09 11.53 19.87
CA ASN A 34 -7.91 10.23 20.50
C ASN A 34 -8.22 9.04 19.56
N ALA A 35 -7.84 9.17 18.29
CA ALA A 35 -7.87 8.06 17.34
C ALA A 35 -6.81 7.01 17.71
N GLN A 36 -7.04 5.75 17.32
CA GLN A 36 -6.09 4.65 17.57
C GLN A 36 -4.95 4.59 16.54
N ALA A 37 -5.20 5.08 15.33
CA ALA A 37 -4.20 5.13 14.26
C ALA A 37 -4.56 6.20 13.21
N HIS A 38 -3.56 6.68 12.49
CA HIS A 38 -3.72 7.45 11.26
C HIS A 38 -3.28 6.60 10.06
N HIS A 39 -4.22 6.22 9.21
CA HIS A 39 -3.91 5.50 7.97
C HIS A 39 -3.82 6.49 6.81
N VAL A 40 -2.63 6.57 6.20
CA VAL A 40 -2.34 7.48 5.10
C VAL A 40 -2.41 6.71 3.79
N PHE A 41 -3.46 6.91 3.02
CA PHE A 41 -3.71 6.23 1.76
C PHE A 41 -3.02 6.96 0.60
N PHE A 42 -2.21 6.22 -0.15
CA PHE A 42 -1.60 6.69 -1.37
C PHE A 42 -2.45 6.21 -2.55
N LEU A 43 -2.92 7.16 -3.37
CA LEU A 43 -3.84 6.87 -4.47
C LEU A 43 -3.28 5.76 -5.38
N VAL A 44 -4.09 4.74 -5.65
CA VAL A 44 -3.86 3.77 -6.73
C VAL A 44 -4.90 4.07 -7.81
N PRO A 45 -4.51 4.46 -9.03
CA PRO A 45 -5.48 4.80 -10.08
C PRO A 45 -6.24 3.55 -10.53
N THR A 46 -7.43 3.33 -10.00
CA THR A 46 -8.32 2.21 -10.38
C THR A 46 -9.77 2.61 -10.20
N GLY A 47 -10.69 2.03 -10.99
CA GLY A 47 -12.09 2.45 -11.05
C GLY A 47 -12.20 3.95 -11.33
N ARG A 48 -13.02 4.66 -10.54
CA ARG A 48 -13.20 6.13 -10.67
C ARG A 48 -11.95 6.94 -10.33
N ALA A 49 -10.97 6.36 -9.62
CA ALA A 49 -9.75 7.07 -9.27
C ALA A 49 -8.83 7.34 -10.48
N VAL A 50 -9.07 6.67 -11.61
CA VAL A 50 -8.36 6.93 -12.87
C VAL A 50 -8.55 8.38 -13.32
N GLU A 51 -9.75 8.93 -13.17
CA GLU A 51 -10.10 10.32 -13.57
C GLU A 51 -9.37 11.39 -12.75
N ILE A 52 -8.87 11.04 -11.56
CA ILE A 52 -8.18 11.97 -10.65
C ILE A 52 -6.70 11.60 -10.46
N ALA A 53 -6.15 10.73 -11.31
CA ALA A 53 -4.76 10.27 -11.20
C ALA A 53 -3.76 11.43 -11.27
N GLU A 54 -4.07 12.49 -12.01
CA GLU A 54 -3.19 13.66 -12.16
C GLU A 54 -3.01 14.43 -10.85
N ALA A 55 -4.06 14.53 -10.03
CA ALA A 55 -4.05 15.19 -8.72
C ALA A 55 -3.28 14.42 -7.63
N SER A 56 -2.77 13.22 -7.95
CA SER A 56 -1.93 12.47 -7.03
C SER A 56 -0.49 12.97 -7.03
N ILE A 57 0.13 12.86 -5.86
CA ILE A 57 1.56 13.17 -5.68
C ILE A 57 2.44 12.28 -6.56
N LYS A 58 3.60 12.80 -6.96
CA LYS A 58 4.57 12.09 -7.82
C LYS A 58 5.67 11.42 -7.01
N ALA A 59 6.56 10.69 -7.67
CA ALA A 59 7.55 9.80 -7.05
C ALA A 59 8.44 10.50 -6.00
N GLU A 60 8.89 11.73 -6.26
CA GLU A 60 9.73 12.52 -5.34
C GLU A 60 8.95 12.95 -4.10
N GLN A 61 7.76 13.51 -4.29
CA GLN A 61 6.86 13.89 -3.20
C GLN A 61 6.47 12.66 -2.37
N TYR A 62 6.21 11.54 -3.03
CA TYR A 62 5.87 10.25 -2.44
C TYR A 62 6.99 9.75 -1.51
N GLU A 63 8.22 9.63 -2.00
CA GLU A 63 9.34 9.17 -1.17
C GLU A 63 9.64 10.17 -0.03
N ARG A 64 9.58 11.47 -0.31
CA ARG A 64 9.75 12.52 0.71
C ARG A 64 8.69 12.42 1.80
N LEU A 65 7.42 12.19 1.44
CA LEU A 65 6.35 12.03 2.43
C LEU A 65 6.53 10.77 3.27
N LEU A 66 6.92 9.65 2.68
CA LEU A 66 7.18 8.44 3.46
C LEU A 66 8.28 8.65 4.51
N ARG A 67 9.34 9.40 4.19
CA ARG A 67 10.38 9.79 5.17
C ARG A 67 9.82 10.69 6.27
N ARG A 68 9.05 11.73 5.90
CA ARG A 68 8.36 12.62 6.86
C ARG A 68 7.45 11.85 7.80
N LEU A 69 6.69 10.87 7.29
CA LEU A 69 5.82 10.02 8.12
C LEU A 69 6.61 9.12 9.07
N LEU A 70 7.77 8.59 8.68
CA LEU A 70 8.65 7.84 9.56
C LEU A 70 9.25 8.72 10.66
N GLU A 71 9.66 9.94 10.32
CA GLU A 71 10.14 10.92 11.30
C GLU A 71 9.03 11.30 12.28
N LYS A 72 7.82 11.55 11.77
CA LYS A 72 6.64 11.84 12.59
C LYS A 72 6.29 10.68 13.52
N GLN A 73 6.37 9.43 13.05
CA GLN A 73 6.11 8.23 13.85
C GLN A 73 7.02 8.15 15.09
N ARG A 74 8.25 8.69 15.05
CA ARG A 74 9.15 8.74 16.21
C ARG A 74 8.75 9.78 17.25
N GLN A 75 7.93 10.75 16.87
CA GLN A 75 7.51 11.88 17.70
C GLN A 75 6.15 11.65 18.37
N VAL A 76 5.35 10.72 17.85
CA VAL A 76 3.99 10.47 18.35
C VAL A 76 3.79 8.99 18.72
N PRO A 77 2.98 8.69 19.75
CA PRO A 77 2.65 7.30 20.10
C PRO A 77 1.61 6.68 19.15
N LEU A 78 0.95 7.50 18.33
CA LEU A 78 -0.06 7.08 17.36
C LEU A 78 0.59 6.25 16.24
N GLU A 79 0.00 5.09 15.90
CA GLU A 79 0.43 4.35 14.72
C GLU A 79 0.09 5.14 13.44
N ILE A 80 1.10 5.39 12.62
CA ILE A 80 0.98 5.95 11.28
C ILE A 80 1.20 4.82 10.29
N LYS A 81 0.16 4.50 9.52
CA LYS A 81 0.19 3.39 8.57
C LYS A 81 -0.04 3.87 7.14
N PRO A 82 1.03 4.01 6.34
CA PRO A 82 0.91 4.17 4.90
C PRO A 82 0.24 2.95 4.25
N THR A 83 -0.83 3.20 3.51
CA THR A 83 -1.58 2.18 2.78
C THR A 83 -1.35 2.35 1.28
N CYS A 84 -1.18 1.23 0.57
CA CYS A 84 -0.72 1.20 -0.82
C CYS A 84 0.66 1.81 -1.05
N ALA A 85 1.47 1.89 0.02
CA ALA A 85 2.85 2.36 -0.04
C ALA A 85 3.89 1.41 0.56
N PRO A 86 4.14 0.24 -0.08
CA PRO A 86 5.09 -0.76 0.43
C PRO A 86 6.52 -0.26 0.64
N GLN A 87 6.92 0.79 -0.09
CA GLN A 87 8.23 1.45 0.02
C GLN A 87 8.47 2.01 1.42
N PHE A 88 7.42 2.23 2.23
CA PHE A 88 7.56 2.68 3.61
C PHE A 88 8.48 1.76 4.42
N LEU A 89 8.35 0.44 4.28
CA LEU A 89 9.21 -0.51 5.01
C LEU A 89 10.64 -0.57 4.47
N ARG A 90 10.83 -0.39 3.15
CA ARG A 90 12.19 -0.19 2.60
C ARG A 90 12.85 1.02 3.27
N ILE A 91 12.16 2.16 3.26
CA ILE A 91 12.70 3.42 3.76
C ILE A 91 12.95 3.32 5.27
N ALA A 92 12.04 2.68 6.03
CA ALA A 92 12.24 2.41 7.45
C ALA A 92 13.52 1.61 7.70
N LYS A 93 13.75 0.53 6.92
CA LYS A 93 14.98 -0.27 7.01
C LYS A 93 16.23 0.54 6.66
N GLN A 94 16.17 1.41 5.65
CA GLN A 94 17.26 2.33 5.29
C GLN A 94 17.56 3.36 6.39
N MET A 95 16.54 3.75 7.16
CA MET A 95 16.66 4.69 8.28
C MET A 95 16.99 4.00 9.60
N GLY A 96 17.14 2.67 9.63
CA GLY A 96 17.37 1.91 10.86
C GLY A 96 16.17 1.90 11.82
N ILE A 97 14.95 2.16 11.33
CA ILE A 97 13.73 2.18 12.13
C ILE A 97 13.12 0.78 12.11
N ASN A 98 13.00 0.17 13.29
CA ASN A 98 12.35 -1.13 13.43
C ASN A 98 10.83 -0.97 13.38
N MET A 99 10.18 -1.71 12.49
CA MET A 99 8.74 -1.68 12.28
C MET A 99 8.14 -3.02 12.69
N ARG A 100 6.93 -3.02 13.24
CA ARG A 100 6.22 -4.27 13.55
C ARG A 100 5.84 -5.09 12.31
N PHE A 101 5.71 -4.42 11.15
CA PHE A 101 5.36 -5.05 9.89
C PHE A 101 6.63 -5.54 9.20
N THR A 102 6.60 -6.79 8.74
CA THR A 102 7.74 -7.42 8.06
C THR A 102 7.64 -7.34 6.54
N ARG A 103 6.46 -7.00 6.00
CA ARG A 103 6.23 -6.90 4.56
C ARG A 103 5.24 -5.80 4.17
N GLY A 104 5.58 -5.06 3.11
CA GLY A 104 4.84 -3.89 2.64
C GLY A 104 3.60 -4.25 1.84
N CYS A 105 3.74 -5.00 0.74
CA CYS A 105 2.60 -5.51 0.00
C CYS A 105 2.23 -6.93 0.48
N LEU A 106 0.97 -7.12 0.86
CA LEU A 106 0.44 -8.40 1.35
C LEU A 106 -0.46 -9.12 0.33
N ALA A 107 -0.72 -8.50 -0.82
CA ALA A 107 -1.66 -8.97 -1.82
C ALA A 107 -1.33 -10.40 -2.27
N GLY A 108 -2.27 -11.32 -2.09
CA GLY A 108 -2.15 -12.73 -2.46
C GLY A 108 -1.19 -13.57 -1.62
N LEU A 109 -0.59 -12.99 -0.59
CA LEU A 109 0.41 -13.63 0.26
C LEU A 109 -0.20 -14.04 1.60
N SER A 110 -0.81 -13.08 2.28
CA SER A 110 -1.53 -13.25 3.54
C SER A 110 -2.81 -12.42 3.59
N TYR A 111 -3.17 -11.79 2.47
CA TYR A 111 -4.34 -10.93 2.33
C TYR A 111 -4.99 -11.12 0.95
N CYS A 112 -6.32 -11.15 0.93
CA CYS A 112 -7.16 -11.03 -0.25
C CYS A 112 -8.47 -10.32 0.13
N LEU A 113 -9.23 -9.92 -0.89
CA LEU A 113 -10.58 -9.38 -0.77
C LEU A 113 -11.58 -10.41 -1.30
N VAL A 114 -12.73 -10.53 -0.64
CA VAL A 114 -13.95 -11.11 -1.23
C VAL A 114 -14.96 -9.96 -1.35
N ASN A 115 -15.38 -9.64 -2.56
CA ASN A 115 -16.32 -8.53 -2.77
C ASN A 115 -17.77 -8.94 -2.46
N PRO A 116 -18.76 -8.02 -2.45
CA PRO A 116 -20.15 -8.35 -2.11
C PRO A 116 -20.80 -9.38 -3.05
N VAL A 117 -20.27 -9.53 -4.26
CA VAL A 117 -20.72 -10.53 -5.24
C VAL A 117 -19.87 -11.81 -5.22
N GLY A 118 -19.08 -12.03 -4.16
CA GLY A 118 -18.36 -13.28 -3.92
C GLY A 118 -17.06 -13.44 -4.73
N ILE A 119 -16.70 -12.48 -5.56
CA ILE A 119 -15.45 -12.52 -6.33
C ILE A 119 -14.27 -12.32 -5.38
N VAL A 120 -13.31 -13.23 -5.46
CA VAL A 120 -12.04 -13.18 -4.73
C VAL A 120 -11.02 -12.42 -5.57
N GLN A 121 -10.28 -11.48 -4.95
CA GLN A 121 -9.22 -10.70 -5.59
C GLN A 121 -8.02 -10.57 -4.65
N ALA A 122 -6.81 -10.44 -5.18
CA ALA A 122 -5.62 -10.37 -4.33
C ALA A 122 -5.46 -9.05 -3.58
N CYS A 123 -6.06 -7.97 -4.07
CA CYS A 123 -6.08 -6.67 -3.42
C CYS A 123 -7.34 -5.92 -3.83
N ALA A 124 -7.88 -5.07 -2.96
CA ALA A 124 -9.03 -4.23 -3.29
C ALA A 124 -8.81 -3.27 -4.48
N TYR A 125 -7.55 -3.01 -4.84
CA TYR A 125 -7.19 -2.14 -5.97
C TYR A 125 -6.63 -2.90 -7.17
N LEU A 126 -6.42 -4.22 -7.05
CA LEU A 126 -5.97 -5.06 -8.16
C LEU A 126 -7.19 -5.75 -8.75
N ASP A 127 -7.73 -5.17 -9.82
CA ASP A 127 -8.94 -5.67 -10.47
C ASP A 127 -8.67 -6.90 -11.35
N LEU A 128 -8.27 -7.99 -10.69
CA LEU A 128 -7.98 -9.27 -11.29
C LEU A 128 -8.71 -10.36 -10.50
N PRO A 129 -9.87 -10.84 -11.00
CA PRO A 129 -10.62 -11.92 -10.37
C PRO A 129 -9.78 -13.20 -10.24
N ALA A 130 -9.75 -13.79 -9.05
CA ALA A 130 -9.12 -15.07 -8.77
C ALA A 130 -10.13 -16.24 -8.80
N GLY A 131 -11.42 -15.94 -8.63
CA GLY A 131 -12.51 -16.92 -8.57
C GLY A 131 -13.74 -16.37 -7.84
N ASN A 132 -14.78 -17.18 -7.67
CA ASN A 132 -16.00 -16.81 -6.96
C ASN A 132 -16.33 -17.81 -5.85
N VAL A 133 -16.44 -17.35 -4.59
CA VAL A 133 -16.70 -18.23 -3.42
C VAL A 133 -18.08 -18.89 -3.45
N ARG A 134 -18.98 -18.41 -4.32
CA ARG A 134 -20.29 -19.04 -4.53
C ARG A 134 -20.24 -20.28 -5.42
N GLU A 135 -19.15 -20.46 -6.16
CA GLU A 135 -18.97 -21.53 -7.14
C GLU A 135 -17.85 -22.48 -6.71
N THR A 136 -16.75 -21.95 -6.16
CA THR A 136 -15.57 -22.72 -5.77
C THR A 136 -15.23 -22.44 -4.30
N PRO A 137 -14.88 -23.46 -3.48
CA PRO A 137 -14.45 -23.24 -2.10
C PRO A 137 -13.29 -22.24 -2.03
N PHE A 138 -13.37 -21.30 -1.07
CA PHE A 138 -12.34 -20.28 -0.90
C PHE A 138 -10.92 -20.87 -0.75
N SER A 139 -10.79 -22.00 -0.05
CA SER A 139 -9.50 -22.71 0.12
C SER A 139 -8.88 -23.10 -1.21
N THR A 140 -9.68 -23.62 -2.14
CA THR A 140 -9.24 -24.01 -3.49
C THR A 140 -8.82 -22.76 -4.27
N ILE A 141 -9.65 -21.72 -4.29
CA ILE A 141 -9.30 -20.45 -4.96
C ILE A 141 -7.97 -19.90 -4.41
N TRP A 142 -7.83 -19.84 -3.08
CA TRP A 142 -6.64 -19.34 -2.42
C TRP A 142 -5.39 -20.17 -2.77
N GLN A 143 -5.47 -21.50 -2.81
CA GLN A 143 -4.32 -22.37 -3.07
C GLN A 143 -3.94 -22.44 -4.55
N GLU A 144 -4.93 -22.46 -5.44
CA GLU A 144 -4.75 -22.90 -6.83
C GLU A 144 -4.85 -21.76 -7.86
N ALA A 145 -5.51 -20.64 -7.54
CA ALA A 145 -5.65 -19.56 -8.53
C ALA A 145 -4.28 -19.01 -8.95
N GLU A 146 -4.09 -18.87 -10.27
CA GLU A 146 -2.81 -18.49 -10.88
C GLU A 146 -2.26 -17.19 -10.29
N VAL A 147 -3.13 -16.17 -10.09
CA VAL A 147 -2.74 -14.89 -9.50
C VAL A 147 -2.07 -15.06 -8.13
N PHE A 148 -2.58 -15.95 -7.29
CA PHE A 148 -2.02 -16.19 -5.96
C PHE A 148 -0.73 -17.00 -6.01
N GLN A 149 -0.68 -18.03 -6.84
CA GLN A 149 0.55 -18.80 -7.05
C GLN A 149 1.67 -17.90 -7.56
N ARG A 150 1.40 -17.07 -8.57
CA ARG A 150 2.36 -16.11 -9.13
C ARG A 150 2.80 -15.07 -8.11
N LEU A 151 1.89 -14.44 -7.37
CA LEU A 151 2.25 -13.46 -6.33
C LEU A 151 3.14 -14.06 -5.22
N ARG A 152 2.95 -15.35 -4.89
CA ARG A 152 3.76 -16.04 -3.87
C ARG A 152 5.17 -16.37 -4.32
N THR A 153 5.45 -16.45 -5.62
CA THR A 153 6.83 -16.59 -6.13
C THR A 153 7.68 -15.36 -5.82
N ARG A 154 7.07 -14.17 -5.81
CA ARG A 154 7.75 -12.87 -5.65
C ARG A 154 8.82 -12.61 -6.71
N GLU A 155 8.76 -13.34 -7.82
CA GLU A 155 9.63 -13.19 -8.99
C GLU A 155 9.17 -11.99 -9.81
N TYR A 156 9.31 -10.81 -9.23
CA TYR A 156 8.93 -9.55 -9.88
C TYR A 156 9.91 -9.21 -10.99
N SER A 157 9.44 -8.52 -12.03
CA SER A 157 10.31 -8.03 -13.11
C SER A 157 10.90 -6.64 -12.80
N GLY A 158 11.74 -6.14 -13.71
CA GLY A 158 12.37 -4.82 -13.60
C GLY A 158 13.28 -4.67 -12.37
N LYS A 159 13.34 -3.46 -11.79
CA LYS A 159 14.18 -3.17 -10.62
C LYS A 159 13.80 -3.99 -9.40
N CYS A 160 12.52 -4.33 -9.25
CA CYS A 160 12.02 -5.09 -8.10
C CYS A 160 12.57 -6.53 -8.07
N GLY A 161 12.78 -7.17 -9.22
CA GLY A 161 13.31 -8.53 -9.31
C GLY A 161 14.73 -8.72 -8.82
N ARG A 162 15.54 -7.65 -8.87
CA ARG A 162 16.96 -7.65 -8.44
C ARG A 162 17.20 -6.80 -7.19
N CYS A 163 16.13 -6.34 -6.54
CA CYS A 163 16.21 -5.44 -5.40
C CYS A 163 16.42 -6.21 -4.09
N GLU A 164 17.43 -5.82 -3.32
CA GLU A 164 17.70 -6.39 -1.98
C GLU A 164 16.56 -6.21 -0.96
N TYR A 165 15.61 -5.31 -1.25
CA TYR A 165 14.43 -5.08 -0.42
C TYR A 165 13.18 -5.81 -0.92
N ASN A 166 13.27 -6.74 -1.87
CA ASN A 166 12.12 -7.46 -2.43
C ASN A 166 11.27 -8.10 -1.31
N ASP A 167 11.90 -8.84 -0.37
CA ASP A 167 11.19 -9.54 0.68
C ASP A 167 10.42 -8.64 1.65
N VAL A 168 10.91 -7.40 1.85
CA VAL A 168 10.32 -6.45 2.81
C VAL A 168 9.35 -5.48 2.14
N CYS A 169 9.63 -5.05 0.91
CA CYS A 169 8.83 -4.05 0.19
C CYS A 169 7.92 -4.71 -0.85
N GLY A 170 8.51 -5.27 -1.90
CA GLY A 170 7.80 -5.89 -3.02
C GLY A 170 7.00 -4.93 -3.92
N GLY A 171 6.82 -3.65 -3.56
CA GLY A 171 6.08 -2.67 -4.39
C GLY A 171 4.56 -2.90 -4.45
N CYS A 172 3.78 -1.89 -4.85
CA CYS A 172 2.33 -2.03 -4.95
C CYS A 172 1.97 -2.80 -6.23
N ARG A 173 1.41 -4.01 -6.09
CA ARG A 173 1.06 -4.87 -7.25
C ARG A 173 -0.09 -4.29 -8.08
N ALA A 174 -1.04 -3.63 -7.42
CA ALA A 174 -2.13 -2.92 -8.09
C ALA A 174 -1.62 -1.74 -8.93
N ARG A 175 -0.64 -0.98 -8.42
CA ARG A 175 -0.03 0.12 -9.16
C ARG A 175 0.80 -0.39 -10.35
N ALA A 176 1.58 -1.45 -10.15
CA ALA A 176 2.30 -2.11 -11.23
C ALA A 176 1.36 -2.55 -12.37
N PHE A 177 0.23 -3.17 -12.01
CA PHE A 177 -0.79 -3.57 -12.98
C PHE A 177 -1.40 -2.39 -13.72
N PHE A 178 -1.75 -1.30 -13.03
CA PHE A 178 -2.31 -0.12 -13.70
C PHE A 178 -1.37 0.49 -14.75
N TYR A 179 -0.08 0.67 -14.43
CA TYR A 179 0.85 1.34 -15.33
C TYR A 179 1.44 0.43 -16.42
N PHE A 180 1.55 -0.87 -16.17
CA PHE A 180 2.25 -1.79 -17.07
C PHE A 180 1.38 -2.92 -17.61
N GLY A 181 0.13 -3.07 -17.14
CA GLY A 181 -0.71 -4.23 -17.46
C GLY A 181 -0.22 -5.54 -16.82
N ASP A 182 0.82 -5.49 -16.00
CA ASP A 182 1.43 -6.66 -15.34
C ASP A 182 1.60 -6.40 -13.84
N TYR A 183 0.88 -7.17 -13.02
CA TYR A 183 0.94 -7.07 -11.55
C TYR A 183 2.25 -7.61 -10.97
N MET A 184 3.06 -8.32 -11.77
CA MET A 184 4.41 -8.75 -11.42
C MET A 184 5.49 -7.74 -11.82
N ALA A 185 5.12 -6.65 -12.50
CA ALA A 185 6.04 -5.60 -12.89
C ALA A 185 6.65 -4.84 -11.70
N GLU A 186 7.67 -4.05 -12.02
CA GLU A 186 8.28 -3.16 -11.06
C GLU A 186 7.33 -2.07 -10.56
N GLU A 187 7.63 -1.51 -9.39
CA GLU A 187 6.88 -0.41 -8.80
C GLU A 187 7.26 0.92 -9.49
N PRO A 188 6.38 1.55 -10.28
CA PRO A 188 6.73 2.69 -11.12
C PRO A 188 7.21 3.91 -10.32
N TRP A 189 6.75 4.09 -9.09
CA TRP A 189 7.09 5.27 -8.27
C TRP A 189 8.27 5.04 -7.31
N CYS A 190 8.93 3.88 -7.35
CA CYS A 190 10.10 3.64 -6.52
C CYS A 190 11.35 4.30 -7.11
N LEU A 191 11.97 5.24 -6.40
CA LEU A 191 13.22 5.89 -6.79
C LEU A 191 14.47 5.06 -6.43
N TYR A 192 14.30 3.98 -5.66
CA TYR A 192 15.42 3.09 -5.29
C TYR A 192 15.89 2.24 -6.46
N GLY A 193 17.21 2.12 -6.62
CA GLY A 193 17.82 1.32 -7.69
C GLY A 193 17.69 1.95 -9.08
N ALA A 194 17.15 3.16 -9.19
CA ALA A 194 17.28 3.97 -10.39
C ALA A 194 18.75 4.40 -10.50
N GLY A 195 19.55 3.62 -11.24
CA GLY A 195 20.81 4.14 -11.75
C GLY A 195 20.53 5.47 -12.46
N ARG A 196 21.40 6.46 -12.25
CA ARG A 196 21.47 7.67 -13.06
C ARG A 196 21.21 7.27 -14.51
N ARG A 197 20.08 7.70 -15.09
CA ARG A 197 19.98 7.72 -16.54
C ARG A 197 21.10 8.67 -16.98
N GLY A 198 22.11 8.14 -17.65
CA GLY A 198 23.04 8.95 -18.42
C GLY A 198 22.29 9.78 -19.45
#